data_AF-F3B356-F1
#
_entry.id   AF-F3B356-F1
#
_cell.length_a   1.000
_cell.length_b   1.000
_cell.length_c   1.000
_cell.angle_alpha   90.00
_cell.angle_beta   90.00
_cell.angle_gamma   90.00
#
_symmetry.space_group_name_H-M   'P 1'
#
loop_
_entity.id
_entity.type
_entity.pdbx_description
1 polymer ?
#
loop_
_entity_poly.entity_id
_entity_poly.type
_entity_poly.pdbx_seq_one_letter_code
_entity_poly.pdbx_strand_id
1 'polypeptide(L)' 'VCPDHIHMLVEIPPKMSVSDFVGYIKGKSTLMIFERHANLKYKYGNRHFWCRGYYVDTVGKMQKR' A
#
# COMPACT_ATOMS: atom_id res chain seq x y z
N VAL A 1 10.51 0.45 8.00
CA VAL A 1 9.49 1.42 7.56
C VAL A 1 10.19 2.75 7.40
N CYS A 2 10.11 3.37 6.22
CA CYS A 2 10.69 4.68 5.99
C CYS A 2 9.66 5.76 6.37
N PRO A 3 10.10 6.99 6.68
CA PRO A 3 9.18 8.06 7.12
C PRO A 3 8.11 8.43 6.08
N ASP A 4 8.37 8.21 4.80
CA ASP A 4 7.58 8.68 3.66
C ASP A 4 7.07 7.54 2.74
N HIS A 5 7.54 6.30 2.94
CA HIS A 5 7.11 5.15 2.14
C HIS A 5 7.20 3.81 2.91
N ILE A 6 6.43 2.83 2.42
CA ILE A 6 6.36 1.48 3.00
C ILE A 6 6.79 0.45 1.95
N HIS A 7 7.64 -0.48 2.36
CA HIS A 7 7.97 -1.70 1.62
C HIS A 7 7.20 -2.87 2.23
N MET A 8 6.55 -3.68 1.39
CA MET A 8 5.81 -4.86 1.81
C MET A 8 6.24 -6.05 0.98
N LEU A 9 6.56 -7.16 1.64
CA LEU A 9 6.73 -8.47 1.02
C LEU A 9 5.44 -9.26 1.25
N VAL A 10 4.72 -9.59 0.18
CA VAL A 10 3.40 -10.22 0.25
C VAL A 10 3.28 -11.36 -0.75
N GLU A 11 2.50 -12.38 -0.39
CA GLU A 11 2.04 -13.42 -1.30
C GLU A 11 0.64 -13.06 -1.78
N ILE A 12 0.47 -12.90 -3.10
CA ILE A 12 -0.81 -12.53 -3.72
C ILE A 12 -1.28 -13.73 -4.56
N PRO A 13 -2.51 -14.25 -4.33
CA PRO A 13 -3.06 -15.30 -5.17
C PRO A 13 -3.07 -14.90 -6.65
N PRO A 14 -2.70 -15.78 -7.60
CA PRO A 14 -2.53 -15.41 -9.01
C PRO A 14 -3.83 -14.98 -9.70
N LYS A 15 -4.99 -15.35 -9.12
CA LYS A 15 -6.32 -14.91 -9.57
C LYS A 15 -6.65 -13.46 -9.24
N MET A 16 -5.87 -12.82 -8.37
CA MET A 16 -6.06 -11.44 -7.94
C MET A 16 -5.02 -10.56 -8.64
N SER A 17 -5.46 -9.46 -9.25
CA SER A 17 -4.51 -8.52 -9.85
C SER A 17 -3.73 -7.78 -8.76
N VAL A 18 -2.45 -7.49 -9.04
CA VAL A 18 -1.60 -6.67 -8.15
C VAL A 18 -2.23 -5.29 -7.93
N SER A 19 -2.82 -4.70 -8.98
CA SER A 19 -3.47 -3.39 -8.91
C SER A 19 -4.66 -3.39 -7.95
N ASP A 20 -5.50 -4.43 -7.96
CA ASP A 20 -6.65 -4.53 -7.05
C ASP A 20 -6.19 -4.70 -5.61
N PHE A 21 -5.19 -5.55 -5.38
CA PHE A 21 -4.60 -5.75 -4.06
C PHE A 21 -4.03 -4.45 -3.49
N VAL A 22 -3.19 -3.75 -4.26
CA VAL A 22 -2.57 -2.49 -3.83
C VAL A 22 -3.63 -1.38 -3.67
N GLY A 23 -4.62 -1.32 -4.57
CA GLY A 23 -5.73 -0.39 -4.47
C GLY A 23 -6.53 -0.57 -3.19
N TYR A 24 -6.86 -1.82 -2.84
CA TYR A 24 -7.54 -2.15 -1.59
C TYR A 24 -6.72 -1.74 -0.37
N ILE A 25 -5.44 -2.11 -0.32
CA ILE A 25 -4.56 -1.78 0.82
C ILE A 25 -4.43 -0.27 0.99
N LYS A 26 -4.13 0.48 -0.07
CA LYS A 26 -3.99 1.94 -0.02
C LYS A 26 -5.31 2.61 0.39
N GLY A 27 -6.44 2.15 -0.14
CA GLY A 27 -7.77 2.69 0.19
C GLY A 27 -8.18 2.45 1.64
N LYS A 28 -8.15 1.20 2.10
CA LYS A 28 -8.56 0.83 3.46
C LYS A 28 -7.63 1.43 4.52
N SER A 29 -6.32 1.42 4.29
CA SER A 29 -5.36 2.05 5.21
C SER A 29 -5.58 3.56 5.34
N THR A 30 -5.88 4.26 4.23
CA THR A 30 -6.20 5.69 4.26
C THR A 30 -7.37 5.98 5.21
N LEU A 31 -8.46 5.21 5.10
CA LEU A 31 -9.62 5.36 6.00
C LEU A 31 -9.23 5.13 7.47
N MET A 32 -8.55 4.02 7.75
CA MET A 32 -8.14 3.66 9.12
C MET A 32 -7.17 4.69 9.73
N ILE A 33 -6.27 5.26 8.94
CA ILE A 33 -5.32 6.27 9.39
C ILE A 33 -6.05 7.56 9.76
N PHE A 34 -6.97 8.04 8.93
CA PHE A 34 -7.72 9.27 9.23
C PHE A 34 -8.74 9.08 10.37
N GLU A 35 -9.26 7.88 10.58
CA GLU A 35 -10.07 7.55 11.75
C GLU A 35 -9.26 7.57 13.05
N ARG A 36 -8.06 6.96 13.06
CA ARG A 36 -7.20 6.86 14.26
C ARG A 36 -6.42 8.14 14.56
N HIS A 37 -6.06 8.89 13.53
CA HIS A 37 -5.22 10.09 13.62
C HIS A 37 -5.94 11.28 12.99
N ALA A 38 -7.06 11.69 13.59
CA ALA A 38 -7.93 12.74 13.06
C ALA A 38 -7.20 14.09 12.84
N ASN A 39 -6.11 14.36 13.55
CA ASN A 39 -5.28 15.55 13.38
C ASN A 39 -4.55 15.59 12.01
N LEU A 40 -4.36 14.44 11.35
CA LEU A 40 -3.74 14.39 10.03
C LEU A 40 -4.56 15.11 8.95
N LYS A 41 -5.87 15.34 9.18
CA LYS A 41 -6.70 16.15 8.28
C LYS A 41 -6.16 17.57 8.06
N TYR A 42 -5.46 18.14 9.05
CA TYR A 42 -4.87 19.48 8.94
C TYR A 42 -3.61 19.49 8.07
N LYS A 43 -2.87 18.37 8.06
CA LYS A 43 -1.67 18.20 7.22
C LYS A 43 -2.03 17.76 5.79
N TYR A 44 -3.04 16.92 5.65
CA TYR A 44 -3.44 16.29 4.40
C TYR A 44 -4.90 16.64 4.05
N GLY A 45 -5.20 17.94 3.90
CA GLY A 45 -6.56 18.49 3.76
C GLY A 45 -7.57 17.62 3.00
N ASN A 46 -7.24 17.24 1.76
CA ASN A 46 -8.09 16.43 0.87
C ASN A 46 -8.15 14.93 1.22
N ARG A 47 -7.65 14.54 2.39
CA ARG A 47 -7.55 13.15 2.87
C ARG A 47 -6.81 12.21 1.91
N HIS A 48 -5.86 12.74 1.15
CA HIS A 48 -4.93 11.92 0.37
C HIS A 48 -3.71 11.59 1.23
N PHE A 49 -3.59 10.33 1.63
CA PHE A 49 -2.44 9.86 2.41
C PHE A 49 -1.33 9.30 1.51
N TRP A 50 -1.69 8.50 0.50
CA TRP A 50 -0.74 7.88 -0.42
C TRP A 50 -0.54 8.68 -1.70
N CYS A 51 0.65 8.58 -2.28
CA CYS A 51 0.88 8.98 -3.68
C CYS A 51 0.02 8.15 -4.64
N ARG A 52 -0.26 8.68 -5.84
CA ARG A 52 -1.08 8.00 -6.86
C ARG A 52 -0.43 6.68 -7.32
N GLY A 53 0.88 6.66 -7.51
CA GLY A 53 1.64 5.49 -7.95
C GLY A 53 1.94 4.47 -6.85
N TYR A 54 2.54 3.36 -7.28
CA TYR A 54 3.17 2.35 -6.44
C TYR A 54 4.25 1.64 -7.28
N TYR A 55 5.22 1.02 -6.60
CA TYR A 55 6.23 0.17 -7.22
C TYR A 55 5.94 -1.29 -6.86
N VAL A 56 6.18 -2.20 -7.80
CA VAL A 56 6.07 -3.64 -7.57
C VAL A 56 7.22 -4.35 -8.29
N ASP A 57 7.77 -5.36 -7.62
CA ASP A 57 8.74 -6.29 -8.19
C ASP A 57 8.34 -7.71 -7.79
N THR A 58 8.58 -8.68 -8.67
CA THR A 58 8.26 -10.08 -8.43
C THR A 58 9.44 -10.78 -7.79
N VAL A 59 9.21 -11.39 -6.62
CA VAL A 59 10.21 -12.26 -5.97
C VAL A 59 9.87 -13.72 -6.26
N GLY A 60 10.87 -14.49 -6.69
CA GLY A 60 10.75 -15.93 -6.92
C GLY A 60 11.96 -16.67 -6.37
N LYS A 61 11.75 -17.84 -5.75
CA LYS A 61 12.86 -18.75 -5.44
C LYS A 61 13.28 -19.44 -6.74
N MET A 62 14.46 -19.10 -7.25
CA MET A 62 15.11 -19.83 -8.33
C MET A 62 15.60 -21.17 -7.79
N GLN A 63 14.78 -22.22 -7.88
CA GLN A 63 15.26 -23.58 -7.65
C GLN A 63 15.92 -24.05 -8.95
N LYS A 64 17.26 -24.06 -9.01
CA LYS A 64 17.97 -24.77 -10.08
C LYS A 64 17.53 -26.24 -9.99
N ARG A 65 16.92 -26.74 -11.06
CA ARG A 65 16.73 -28.18 -11.27
C ARG A 65 18.07 -28.84 -11.50
#